data_AF-A0AA45A8U6-F1
#
_entry.id   AF-A0AA45A8U6-F1
#
_cell.length_a   1.000
_cell.length_b   1.000
_cell.length_c   1.000
_cell.angle_alpha   90.00
_cell.angle_beta   90.00
_cell.angle_gamma   90.00
#
_symmetry.space_group_name_H-M   'P 1'
#
loop_
_entity.id
_entity.type
_entity.pdbx_description
1 polymer ?
#
loop_
_entity_poly.entity_id
_entity_poly.type
_entity_poly.pdbx_seq_one_letter_code
_entity_poly.pdbx_strand_id
1 'polypeptide(L)'
;MTQSNSAHEPIEIIVDEHELAETYKLLAQKHKSSSNDSYLHMSKTLNTLEAFEKANNTGACEYQTARVVLQSNKSGSVVVELETHVLVEPGWTEHLSIDIESAVDVGITKADLAAFKQGNFSVEISKPQAISNLTVEDLLSLMDKYMIGRPSTYADVLCDLTKASNLLSIDGDNVRLTTLGLSMAEHLASEMLDEFSSTFSLIFGQDLEKIGQGKMSPLDVLIKYLPLVANENESDDFRENAWHTLSDISIEVY
;
A
#
# COMPACT_ATOMS: atom_id res chain seq x y z
N MET A 1 -11.28 22.89 -22.75
CA MET A 1 -9.99 22.80 -22.04
C MET A 1 -10.21 21.84 -20.90
N THR A 2 -9.76 20.61 -21.01
CA THR A 2 -9.80 19.61 -19.94
C THR A 2 -8.69 19.95 -18.96
N GLN A 3 -9.04 20.49 -17.78
CA GLN A 3 -8.12 20.50 -16.66
C GLN A 3 -7.96 19.03 -16.22
N SER A 4 -6.79 18.46 -16.51
CA SER A 4 -6.34 17.19 -15.93
C SER A 4 -6.31 17.37 -14.41
N ASN A 5 -6.94 16.46 -13.68
CA ASN A 5 -6.82 16.45 -12.22
C ASN A 5 -5.38 16.02 -11.88
N SER A 6 -4.56 16.99 -11.45
CA SER A 6 -3.13 16.86 -11.12
C SER A 6 -2.78 15.75 -10.12
N ALA A 7 -3.77 15.13 -9.47
CA ALA A 7 -3.58 14.07 -8.49
C ALA A 7 -3.19 12.69 -9.09
N HIS A 8 -3.27 12.53 -10.41
CA HIS A 8 -3.00 11.24 -11.08
C HIS A 8 -1.92 11.31 -12.16
N GLU A 9 -1.26 12.46 -12.32
CA GLU A 9 -0.07 12.55 -13.17
C GLU A 9 1.13 11.93 -12.43
N PRO A 10 1.99 11.17 -13.12
CA PRO A 10 3.25 10.70 -12.53
C PRO A 10 3.99 11.91 -11.97
N ILE A 11 4.22 11.91 -10.66
CA ILE A 11 5.00 12.96 -10.03
C ILE A 11 6.46 12.67 -10.37
N GLU A 12 7.00 13.38 -11.36
CA GLU A 12 8.44 13.42 -11.56
C GLU A 12 9.07 14.28 -10.47
N ILE A 13 9.91 13.65 -9.64
CA ILE A 13 10.73 14.34 -8.66
C ILE A 13 12.00 14.76 -9.38
N ILE A 14 12.07 16.04 -9.76
CA ILE A 14 13.28 16.64 -10.32
C ILE A 14 14.02 17.32 -9.17
N VAL A 15 15.25 16.88 -8.89
CA VAL A 15 16.05 17.41 -7.78
C VAL A 15 17.18 18.28 -8.33
N ASP A 16 17.18 19.57 -7.99
CA ASP A 16 18.33 20.44 -8.23
C ASP A 16 19.37 20.20 -7.12
N GLU A 17 20.56 19.70 -7.49
CA GLU A 17 21.63 19.37 -6.54
C GLU A 17 22.06 20.57 -5.68
N HIS A 18 21.99 21.80 -6.22
CA HIS A 18 22.37 23.01 -5.51
C HIS A 18 21.31 23.40 -4.47
N GLU A 19 20.03 23.38 -4.84
CA GLU A 19 18.93 23.67 -3.92
C GLU A 19 18.81 22.60 -2.82
N LEU A 20 19.07 21.33 -3.16
CA LEU A 20 19.08 20.23 -2.21
C LEU A 20 20.20 20.39 -1.18
N ALA A 21 21.42 20.74 -1.61
CA ALA A 21 22.56 20.96 -0.71
C ALA A 21 22.32 22.09 0.29
N GLU A 22 21.70 23.19 -0.15
CA GLU A 22 21.31 24.30 0.75
C GLU A 22 20.18 23.87 1.71
N THR A 23 19.22 23.08 1.25
CA THR A 23 18.15 22.53 2.08
C THR A 23 18.70 21.63 3.19
N TYR A 24 19.64 20.72 2.88
CA TYR A 24 20.31 19.89 3.89
C TYR A 24 21.06 20.73 4.93
N LYS A 25 21.78 21.79 4.50
CA LYS A 25 22.46 22.71 5.43
C LYS A 25 21.48 23.38 6.39
N LEU A 26 20.36 23.88 5.87
CA LEU A 26 19.32 24.52 6.68
C LEU A 26 18.69 23.55 7.68
N LEU A 27 18.31 22.35 7.24
CA LEU A 27 17.74 21.33 8.11
C LEU A 27 18.72 20.89 9.20
N ALA A 28 19.99 20.68 8.87
CA ALA A 28 21.03 20.32 9.85
C ALA A 28 21.27 21.44 10.87
N GLN A 29 21.27 22.70 10.45
CA GLN A 29 21.38 23.85 11.36
C GLN A 29 20.17 23.97 12.28
N LYS A 30 18.95 23.77 11.76
CA LYS A 30 17.70 23.81 12.54
C LYS A 30 17.59 22.63 13.52
N HIS A 31 18.03 21.44 13.13
CA HIS A 31 18.12 20.30 14.03
C HIS A 31 19.15 20.51 15.15
N LYS A 32 20.33 21.10 14.86
CA LYS A 32 21.32 21.42 15.90
C LYS A 32 20.85 22.50 16.88
N SER A 33 19.98 23.40 16.43
CA SER A 33 19.50 24.54 17.21
C SER A 33 18.13 24.32 17.87
N SER A 34 17.47 23.19 17.61
CA SER A 34 16.18 22.83 18.23
C SER A 34 16.18 21.39 18.72
N SER A 35 15.44 21.10 19.78
CA SER A 35 15.18 19.72 20.22
C SER A 35 14.02 19.07 19.44
N ASN A 36 13.74 19.52 18.22
CA ASN A 36 12.62 19.03 17.41
C ASN A 36 13.11 18.01 16.37
N ASP A 37 12.74 16.75 16.59
CA ASP A 37 13.10 15.62 15.71
C ASP A 37 12.46 15.73 14.30
N SER A 38 11.48 16.62 14.09
CA SER A 38 10.88 16.85 12.78
C SER A 38 11.92 17.20 11.71
N TYR A 39 12.98 17.94 12.06
CA TYR A 39 14.05 18.28 11.10
C TYR A 39 14.91 17.06 10.72
N LEU A 40 15.07 16.11 11.65
CA LEU A 40 15.71 14.83 11.37
C LEU A 40 14.84 13.99 10.44
N HIS A 41 13.53 13.93 10.68
CA HIS A 41 12.59 13.20 9.82
C HIS A 41 12.55 13.80 8.40
N MET A 42 12.45 15.12 8.26
CA MET A 42 12.52 15.81 6.97
C MET A 42 13.80 15.45 6.20
N SER A 43 14.95 15.43 6.88
CA SER A 43 16.23 15.07 6.26
C SER A 43 16.26 13.61 5.81
N LYS A 44 15.71 12.68 6.61
CA LYS A 44 15.60 11.27 6.23
C LYS A 44 14.68 11.09 5.02
N THR A 45 13.55 11.79 4.98
CA THR A 45 12.64 11.77 3.82
C THR A 45 13.34 12.25 2.56
N LEU A 46 14.10 13.36 2.63
CA LEU A 46 14.88 13.85 1.48
C LEU A 46 15.91 12.83 0.99
N ASN A 47 16.64 12.17 1.92
CA ASN A 47 17.59 11.12 1.54
C ASN A 47 16.90 9.98 0.78
N THR A 48 15.69 9.58 1.21
CA THR A 48 14.91 8.55 0.53
C THR A 48 14.49 9.00 -0.87
N LEU A 49 13.99 10.23 -1.03
CA LEU A 49 13.59 10.77 -2.34
C LEU A 49 14.78 10.86 -3.31
N GLU A 50 15.92 11.35 -2.83
CA GLU A 50 17.17 11.41 -3.60
C GLU A 50 17.66 10.02 -4.01
N ALA A 51 17.53 9.03 -3.14
CA ALA A 51 17.87 7.64 -3.46
C ALA A 51 16.97 7.06 -4.56
N PHE A 52 15.67 7.37 -4.55
CA PHE A 52 14.74 6.97 -5.62
C PHE A 52 15.06 7.65 -6.95
N GLU A 53 15.38 8.94 -6.94
CA GLU A 53 15.77 9.66 -8.15
C GLU A 53 17.03 9.06 -8.78
N LYS A 54 18.08 8.82 -7.98
CA LYS A 54 19.31 8.18 -8.44
C LYS A 54 19.04 6.77 -8.97
N ALA A 55 18.27 5.96 -8.23
CA ALA A 55 17.85 4.63 -8.66
C ALA A 55 17.17 4.63 -10.04
N ASN A 56 16.31 5.62 -10.30
CA ASN A 56 15.62 5.74 -11.59
C ASN A 56 16.57 6.05 -12.77
N ASN A 57 17.75 6.62 -12.49
CA ASN A 57 18.73 7.04 -13.49
C ASN A 57 19.89 6.04 -13.71
N THR A 58 20.10 5.07 -12.80
CA THR A 58 21.25 4.15 -12.81
C THR A 58 21.04 2.89 -13.68
N GLY A 59 19.80 2.59 -14.07
CA GLY A 59 19.47 1.43 -14.90
C GLY A 59 19.21 0.14 -14.10
N ALA A 60 18.87 -0.93 -14.82
CA ALA A 60 18.46 -2.21 -14.22
C ALA A 60 19.60 -2.89 -13.47
N CYS A 61 19.27 -3.67 -12.44
CA CYS A 61 20.22 -4.62 -11.84
C CYS A 61 20.36 -5.87 -12.71
N GLU A 62 21.54 -6.48 -12.70
CA GLU A 62 21.80 -7.75 -13.37
C GLU A 62 22.07 -8.85 -12.35
N TYR A 63 21.40 -9.99 -12.52
CA TYR A 63 21.60 -11.17 -11.69
C TYR A 63 21.77 -12.42 -12.55
N GLN A 64 22.55 -13.35 -12.02
CA GLN A 64 22.65 -14.71 -12.53
C GLN A 64 21.76 -15.63 -11.69
N THR A 65 20.86 -16.34 -12.36
CA THR A 65 20.04 -17.37 -11.72
C THR A 65 20.73 -18.72 -11.88
N ALA A 66 20.94 -19.44 -10.78
CA ALA A 66 21.27 -20.86 -10.82
C ALA A 66 20.11 -21.66 -10.23
N ARG A 67 19.65 -22.66 -11.00
CA ARG A 67 18.55 -23.54 -10.64
C ARG A 67 19.05 -24.97 -10.48
N VAL A 68 18.78 -25.58 -9.33
CA VAL A 68 19.13 -26.96 -9.00
C VAL A 68 17.84 -27.73 -8.76
N VAL A 69 17.62 -28.78 -9.55
CA VAL A 69 16.47 -29.67 -9.40
C VAL A 69 16.96 -31.04 -8.93
N LEU A 70 16.49 -31.47 -7.77
CA LEU A 70 16.75 -32.78 -7.20
C LEU A 70 15.47 -33.63 -7.34
N GLN A 71 15.55 -34.69 -8.13
CA GLN A 71 14.42 -35.60 -8.35
C GLN A 71 14.70 -36.97 -7.75
N SER A 72 13.79 -37.45 -6.90
CA SER A 72 13.85 -38.81 -6.38
C SER A 72 13.57 -39.84 -7.48
N ASN A 73 14.37 -40.90 -7.53
CA ASN A 73 14.20 -42.04 -8.43
C ASN A 73 13.22 -43.12 -7.90
N LYS A 74 12.54 -42.86 -6.78
CA LYS A 74 11.54 -43.77 -6.19
C LYS A 74 10.12 -43.40 -6.64
N SER A 75 9.21 -44.39 -6.65
CA SER A 75 7.79 -44.19 -6.96
C SER A 75 7.14 -43.26 -5.93
N GLY A 76 6.49 -42.17 -6.38
CA GLY A 76 6.00 -41.08 -5.53
C GLY A 76 6.97 -39.88 -5.50
N SER A 77 7.48 -39.48 -6.67
CA SER A 77 8.59 -38.54 -6.85
C SER A 77 8.42 -37.25 -6.03
N VAL A 78 9.30 -37.07 -5.06
CA VAL A 78 9.57 -35.76 -4.46
C VAL A 78 10.54 -35.04 -5.39
N VAL A 79 10.15 -33.84 -5.83
CA VAL A 79 10.99 -32.90 -6.56
C VAL A 79 11.33 -31.78 -5.58
N VAL A 80 12.62 -31.56 -5.36
CA VAL A 80 13.10 -30.39 -4.63
C VAL A 80 13.73 -29.47 -5.65
N GLU A 81 13.24 -28.24 -5.71
CA GLU A 81 13.75 -27.20 -6.59
C GLU A 81 14.39 -26.12 -5.72
N LEU A 82 15.65 -25.82 -6.00
CA LEU A 82 16.37 -24.70 -5.40
C LEU A 82 16.70 -23.71 -6.51
N GLU A 83 16.31 -22.46 -6.32
CA GLU A 83 16.69 -21.34 -7.18
C GLU A 83 17.50 -20.36 -6.34
N THR A 84 18.66 -19.97 -6.85
CA THR A 84 19.51 -18.94 -6.25
C THR A 84 19.73 -17.84 -7.27
N HIS A 85 19.72 -16.59 -6.79
CA HIS A 85 20.09 -15.43 -7.58
C HIS A 85 21.39 -14.86 -7.02
N VAL A 86 22.33 -14.57 -7.90
CA VAL A 86 23.60 -13.92 -7.57
C VAL A 86 23.60 -12.57 -8.27
N LEU A 87 23.65 -11.49 -7.49
CA LEU A 87 23.78 -10.14 -8.02
C LEU A 87 25.15 -9.99 -8.70
N VAL A 88 25.14 -9.63 -9.98
CA VAL A 88 26.36 -9.42 -10.79
C VAL A 88 26.63 -7.93 -10.94
N GLU A 89 25.59 -7.17 -11.31
CA GLU A 89 25.63 -5.71 -11.34
C GLU A 89 24.48 -5.15 -10.49
N PRO A 90 24.77 -4.26 -9.52
CA PRO A 90 23.75 -3.78 -8.60
C PRO A 90 22.71 -2.86 -9.27
N GLY A 91 23.08 -2.09 -10.31
CA GLY A 91 22.17 -1.12 -10.94
C GLY A 91 21.49 -0.21 -9.90
N TRP A 92 20.20 0.04 -10.09
CA TRP A 92 19.37 0.84 -9.16
C TRP A 92 19.44 0.41 -7.68
N THR A 93 19.75 -0.86 -7.39
CA THR A 93 19.81 -1.36 -6.00
C THR A 93 20.94 -0.75 -5.19
N GLU A 94 21.94 -0.12 -5.83
CA GLU A 94 23.04 0.53 -5.11
C GLU A 94 22.62 1.77 -4.33
N HIS A 95 21.49 2.38 -4.71
CA HIS A 95 20.99 3.61 -4.08
C HIS A 95 19.89 3.35 -3.06
N LEU A 96 19.13 2.27 -3.21
CA LEU A 96 18.07 1.90 -2.28
C LEU A 96 18.65 0.96 -1.23
N SER A 97 18.76 1.43 0.01
CA SER A 97 19.05 0.56 1.15
C SER A 97 17.82 -0.32 1.39
N ILE A 98 17.77 -1.45 0.71
CA ILE A 98 16.83 -2.52 1.06
C ILE A 98 17.43 -3.14 2.33
N ASP A 99 16.80 -2.89 3.48
CA ASP A 99 17.05 -3.66 4.71
C ASP A 99 16.59 -5.09 4.45
N ILE A 100 17.39 -5.83 3.69
CA ILE A 100 17.28 -7.27 3.61
C ILE A 100 17.81 -7.72 4.97
N GLU A 101 16.92 -8.15 5.87
CA GLU A 101 17.30 -8.93 7.06
C GLU A 101 18.38 -9.91 6.59
N SER A 102 19.58 -9.72 7.12
CA SER A 102 20.85 -10.23 6.59
C SER A 102 20.92 -11.76 6.64
N ALA A 103 20.14 -12.41 5.78
CA ALA A 103 20.07 -13.84 5.56
C ALA A 103 20.35 -14.18 4.08
N VAL A 104 20.83 -13.22 3.28
CA VAL A 104 21.48 -13.53 1.99
C VAL A 104 22.93 -13.89 2.30
N ASP A 105 23.09 -14.99 3.02
CA ASP A 105 24.39 -15.59 3.28
C ASP A 105 24.75 -16.41 2.04
N VAL A 106 25.59 -15.82 1.19
CA VAL A 106 26.39 -16.44 0.12
C VAL A 106 25.64 -17.36 -0.84
N GLY A 107 25.42 -16.92 -2.08
CA GLY A 107 24.87 -17.75 -3.16
C GLY A 107 25.60 -19.10 -3.29
N ILE A 108 24.86 -20.13 -3.75
CA ILE A 108 25.33 -21.53 -3.80
C ILE A 108 26.74 -21.63 -4.39
N THR A 109 27.71 -22.06 -3.57
CA THR A 109 29.10 -22.17 -3.99
C THR A 109 29.37 -23.45 -4.78
N LYS A 110 30.54 -23.54 -5.43
CA LYS A 110 31.00 -24.80 -6.05
C LYS A 110 31.13 -25.94 -5.03
N ALA A 111 31.44 -25.64 -3.77
CA ALA A 111 31.52 -26.63 -2.71
C ALA A 111 30.13 -27.17 -2.35
N ASP A 112 29.11 -26.30 -2.31
CA ASP A 112 27.72 -26.69 -2.06
C ASP A 112 27.18 -27.57 -3.19
N LEU A 113 27.46 -27.20 -4.46
CA LEU A 113 27.12 -28.04 -5.62
C LEU A 113 27.80 -29.42 -5.56
N ALA A 114 29.05 -29.48 -5.07
CA ALA A 114 29.75 -30.75 -4.88
C ALA A 114 29.14 -31.58 -3.73
N ALA A 115 28.73 -30.92 -2.63
CA ALA A 115 28.04 -31.55 -1.51
C ALA A 115 26.68 -32.12 -1.94
N PHE A 116 25.90 -31.37 -2.73
CA PHE A 116 24.65 -31.86 -3.31
C PHE A 116 24.87 -33.09 -4.19
N LYS A 117 25.89 -33.10 -5.06
CA LYS A 117 26.23 -34.26 -5.90
C LYS A 117 26.62 -35.50 -5.10
N GLN A 118 27.13 -35.32 -3.89
CA GLN A 118 27.51 -36.40 -2.97
C GLN A 118 26.37 -36.81 -2.04
N GLY A 119 25.19 -36.17 -2.13
CA GLY A 119 24.06 -36.42 -1.24
C GLY A 119 24.26 -35.89 0.17
N ASN A 120 25.19 -34.96 0.38
CA ASN A 120 25.50 -34.39 1.69
C ASN A 120 24.64 -33.15 1.96
N PHE A 121 23.37 -33.36 2.28
CA PHE A 121 22.43 -32.30 2.68
C PHE A 121 21.36 -32.83 3.64
N SER A 122 20.76 -31.94 4.42
CA SER A 122 19.60 -32.24 5.28
C SER A 122 18.37 -31.47 4.82
N VAL A 123 17.20 -32.09 4.91
CA VAL A 123 15.91 -31.44 4.67
C VAL A 123 15.23 -31.23 6.02
N GLU A 124 14.95 -29.99 6.36
CA GLU A 124 14.14 -29.63 7.53
C GLU A 124 12.75 -29.21 7.06
N ILE A 125 11.71 -29.74 7.70
CA ILE A 125 10.31 -29.36 7.45
C ILE A 125 9.83 -28.64 8.70
N SER A 126 9.68 -27.32 8.60
CA SER A 126 9.09 -26.49 9.64
C SER A 126 7.58 -26.37 9.44
N LYS A 127 6.87 -26.16 10.55
CA LYS A 127 5.45 -25.75 10.46
C LYS A 127 5.38 -24.34 9.87
N PRO A 128 4.33 -24.00 9.09
CA PRO A 128 4.09 -22.63 8.67
C PRO A 128 4.14 -21.72 9.89
N GLN A 129 4.86 -20.59 9.80
CA GLN A 129 4.75 -19.55 10.81
C GLN A 129 3.28 -19.15 10.95
N ALA A 130 2.86 -18.88 12.19
CA ALA A 130 1.52 -18.37 12.45
C ALA A 130 1.27 -17.10 11.62
N ILE A 131 0.03 -16.90 11.19
CA ILE A 131 -0.40 -15.74 10.40
C ILE A 131 0.17 -14.48 11.03
N SER A 132 1.01 -13.76 10.28
CA SER A 132 1.58 -12.49 10.72
C SER A 132 0.46 -11.46 10.93
N ASN A 133 0.66 -10.53 11.86
CA ASN A 133 -0.27 -9.41 11.96
C ASN A 133 -0.17 -8.57 10.68
N LEU A 134 -1.25 -7.87 10.35
CA LEU A 134 -1.24 -6.88 9.27
C LEU A 134 -0.17 -5.83 9.57
N THR A 135 0.69 -5.51 8.60
CA THR A 135 1.66 -4.41 8.74
C THR A 135 1.04 -3.06 8.39
N VAL A 136 1.75 -1.95 8.66
CA VAL A 136 1.30 -0.63 8.19
C VAL A 136 1.34 -0.57 6.67
N GLU A 137 2.35 -1.19 6.05
CA GLU A 137 2.46 -1.32 4.60
C GLU A 137 1.28 -2.11 4.01
N ASP A 138 0.94 -3.26 4.60
CA ASP A 138 -0.21 -4.06 4.15
C ASP A 138 -1.51 -3.26 4.24
N LEU A 139 -1.70 -2.51 5.34
CA LEU A 139 -2.88 -1.67 5.51
C LEU A 139 -2.94 -0.57 4.43
N LEU A 140 -1.85 0.15 4.18
CA LEU A 140 -1.78 1.20 3.16
C LEU A 140 -2.02 0.63 1.75
N SER A 141 -1.48 -0.55 1.45
CA SER A 141 -1.70 -1.27 0.19
C SER A 141 -3.17 -1.67 0.01
N LEU A 142 -3.84 -2.15 1.07
CA LEU A 142 -5.27 -2.44 1.04
C LEU A 142 -6.11 -1.17 0.90
N MET A 143 -5.76 -0.09 1.60
CA MET A 143 -6.42 1.20 1.47
C MET A 143 -6.34 1.72 0.03
N ASP A 144 -5.18 1.67 -0.61
CA ASP A 144 -5.01 2.05 -2.01
C ASP A 144 -5.80 1.14 -2.96
N LYS A 145 -5.67 -0.18 -2.80
CA LYS A 145 -6.39 -1.18 -3.60
C LYS A 145 -7.90 -0.98 -3.59
N TYR A 146 -8.48 -0.56 -2.46
CA TYR A 146 -9.92 -0.32 -2.31
C TYR A 146 -10.31 1.16 -2.42
N MET A 147 -9.37 2.03 -2.80
CA MET A 147 -9.57 3.48 -2.90
C MET A 147 -10.12 4.12 -1.61
N ILE A 148 -9.75 3.55 -0.46
CA ILE A 148 -10.10 4.06 0.86
C ILE A 148 -9.04 5.09 1.26
N GLY A 149 -9.40 6.36 1.10
CA GLY A 149 -8.46 7.47 1.25
C GLY A 149 -7.62 7.71 -0.01
N ARG A 150 -6.72 8.69 0.09
CA ARG A 150 -5.78 9.13 -0.96
C ARG A 150 -4.43 9.45 -0.29
N PRO A 151 -3.32 9.62 -1.04
CA PRO A 151 -2.05 10.05 -0.47
C PRO A 151 -2.15 11.29 0.43
N SER A 152 -3.06 12.21 0.09
CA SER A 152 -3.34 13.41 0.89
C SER A 152 -4.18 13.19 2.14
N THR A 153 -4.77 12.01 2.34
CA THR A 153 -5.71 11.72 3.45
C THR A 153 -5.33 10.49 4.27
N TYR A 154 -4.35 9.68 3.85
CA TYR A 154 -3.94 8.48 4.62
C TYR A 154 -3.54 8.82 6.05
N ALA A 155 -2.74 9.88 6.25
CA ALA A 155 -2.30 10.28 7.57
C ALA A 155 -3.47 10.68 8.48
N ASP A 156 -4.46 11.41 7.94
CA ASP A 156 -5.63 11.86 8.68
C ASP A 156 -6.54 10.69 9.03
N VAL A 157 -6.83 9.80 8.07
CA VAL A 157 -7.63 8.58 8.31
C VAL A 157 -7.00 7.71 9.39
N LEU A 158 -5.68 7.48 9.33
CA LEU A 158 -4.99 6.70 10.36
C LEU A 158 -5.00 7.41 11.72
N CYS A 159 -4.86 8.73 11.75
CA CYS A 159 -4.94 9.52 12.97
C CYS A 159 -6.34 9.41 13.60
N ASP A 160 -7.40 9.46 12.79
CA ASP A 160 -8.78 9.37 13.24
C ASP A 160 -9.09 7.98 13.80
N LEU A 161 -8.65 6.92 13.11
CA LEU A 161 -8.86 5.53 13.55
C LEU A 161 -8.06 5.17 14.81
N THR A 162 -6.87 5.77 14.99
CA THR A 162 -6.00 5.51 16.13
C THR A 162 -6.27 6.47 17.30
N LYS A 163 -5.94 7.75 17.14
CA LYS A 163 -5.93 8.74 18.24
C LYS A 163 -7.31 9.29 18.56
N ALA A 164 -8.12 9.58 17.54
CA ALA A 164 -9.42 10.21 17.77
C ALA A 164 -10.49 9.20 18.21
N SER A 165 -10.50 8.00 17.61
CA SER A 165 -11.58 7.02 17.76
C SER A 165 -11.16 5.74 18.50
N ASN A 166 -9.85 5.50 18.69
CA ASN A 166 -9.33 4.32 19.38
C ASN A 166 -9.88 2.99 18.83
N LEU A 167 -10.06 2.90 17.51
CA LEU A 167 -10.52 1.70 16.81
C LEU A 167 -9.36 0.82 16.35
N LEU A 168 -8.22 1.45 16.05
CA LEU A 168 -7.00 0.81 15.58
C LEU A 168 -5.84 1.09 16.55
N SER A 169 -4.98 0.10 16.76
CA SER A 169 -3.70 0.23 17.44
C SER A 169 -2.57 -0.06 16.45
N ILE A 170 -1.59 0.82 16.39
CA ILE A 170 -0.37 0.65 15.61
C ILE A 170 0.80 0.65 16.61
N ASP A 171 1.48 -0.48 16.74
CA ASP A 171 2.65 -0.65 17.62
C ASP A 171 3.84 -1.17 16.81
N GLY A 172 4.83 -0.29 16.61
CA GLY A 172 5.84 -0.47 15.57
C GLY A 172 5.17 -0.54 14.21
N ASP A 173 5.38 -1.66 13.50
CA ASP A 173 4.75 -1.94 12.21
C ASP A 173 3.48 -2.80 12.34
N ASN A 174 3.14 -3.29 13.53
CA ASN A 174 1.97 -4.16 13.69
C ASN A 174 0.69 -3.34 13.82
N VAL A 175 -0.26 -3.63 12.93
CA VAL A 175 -1.61 -3.07 12.95
C VAL A 175 -2.58 -4.08 13.58
N ARG A 176 -3.38 -3.61 14.55
CA ARG A 176 -4.40 -4.42 15.23
C ARG A 176 -5.65 -3.61 15.50
N LEU A 177 -6.80 -4.28 15.48
CA LEU A 177 -8.03 -3.69 16.02
C LEU A 177 -7.94 -3.64 17.55
N THR A 178 -8.47 -2.57 18.13
CA THR A 178 -8.79 -2.54 19.56
C THR A 178 -10.06 -3.35 19.83
N THR A 179 -10.40 -3.59 21.10
CA THR A 179 -11.69 -4.22 21.44
C THR A 179 -12.88 -3.43 20.92
N LEU A 180 -12.81 -2.10 20.98
CA LEU A 180 -13.85 -1.23 20.43
C LEU A 180 -13.91 -1.32 18.90
N GLY A 181 -12.75 -1.30 18.23
CA GLY A 181 -12.65 -1.46 16.79
C GLY A 181 -13.23 -2.78 16.30
N LEU A 182 -12.93 -3.89 16.99
CA LEU A 182 -13.50 -5.19 16.68
C LEU A 182 -15.01 -5.20 16.85
N SER A 183 -15.53 -4.72 17.98
CA SER A 183 -16.97 -4.67 18.22
C SER A 183 -17.72 -3.82 17.18
N MET A 184 -17.13 -2.70 16.75
CA MET A 184 -17.72 -1.84 15.71
C MET A 184 -17.68 -2.52 14.34
N ALA A 185 -16.57 -3.15 13.98
CA ALA A 185 -16.43 -3.88 12.73
C ALA A 185 -17.42 -5.04 12.64
N GLU A 186 -17.59 -5.80 13.72
CA GLU A 186 -18.58 -6.89 13.80
C GLU A 186 -20.01 -6.38 13.69
N HIS A 187 -20.33 -5.25 14.34
CA HIS A 187 -21.65 -4.63 14.24
C HIS A 187 -21.94 -4.18 12.80
N LEU A 188 -21.05 -3.41 12.18
CA LEU A 188 -21.21 -2.95 10.80
C LEU A 188 -21.28 -4.11 9.80
N ALA A 189 -20.51 -5.18 10.01
CA ALA A 189 -20.59 -6.38 9.18
C ALA A 189 -21.93 -7.13 9.35
N SER A 190 -22.52 -7.10 10.55
CA SER A 190 -23.80 -7.77 10.85
C SER A 190 -25.02 -7.09 10.21
N GLU A 191 -24.95 -5.78 9.98
CA GLU A 191 -26.02 -5.02 9.32
C GLU A 191 -26.11 -5.33 7.81
N MET A 192 -25.15 -6.07 7.23
CA MET A 192 -25.09 -6.45 5.80
C MET A 192 -25.32 -5.29 4.81
N LEU A 193 -24.98 -4.07 5.20
CA LEU A 193 -25.11 -2.92 4.32
C LEU A 193 -23.94 -2.94 3.33
N ASP A 194 -24.26 -3.17 2.05
CA ASP A 194 -23.28 -3.22 0.95
C ASP A 194 -22.38 -1.97 0.91
N GLU A 195 -22.89 -0.85 1.43
CA GLU A 195 -22.26 0.46 1.55
C GLU A 195 -21.03 0.48 2.47
N PHE A 196 -20.96 -0.44 3.44
CA PHE A 196 -19.81 -0.60 4.33
C PHE A 196 -18.79 -1.63 3.81
N SER A 197 -18.99 -2.15 2.59
CA SER A 197 -18.03 -3.06 1.96
C SER A 197 -16.84 -2.32 1.33
N SER A 198 -15.69 -2.99 1.30
CA SER A 198 -14.52 -2.49 0.58
C SER A 198 -14.75 -2.40 -0.94
N THR A 199 -15.60 -3.28 -1.48
CA THR A 199 -16.01 -3.25 -2.89
C THR A 199 -16.81 -2.00 -3.22
N PHE A 200 -17.71 -1.57 -2.33
CA PHE A 200 -18.44 -0.33 -2.50
C PHE A 200 -17.50 0.87 -2.56
N SER A 201 -16.56 0.95 -1.62
CA SER A 201 -15.54 2.02 -1.58
C SER A 201 -14.76 2.11 -2.89
N LEU A 202 -14.36 0.96 -3.45
CA LEU A 202 -13.67 0.90 -4.74
C LEU A 202 -14.52 1.46 -5.88
N ILE A 203 -15.79 1.00 -6.00
CA ILE A 203 -16.67 1.45 -7.08
C ILE A 203 -16.97 2.95 -6.95
N PHE A 204 -17.23 3.42 -5.73
CA PHE A 204 -17.47 4.84 -5.45
C PHE A 204 -16.24 5.69 -5.79
N GLY A 205 -15.04 5.25 -5.38
CA GLY A 205 -13.78 5.91 -5.72
C GLY A 205 -13.57 6.04 -7.23
N GLN A 206 -13.82 4.98 -8.00
CA GLN A 206 -13.73 4.99 -9.47
C GLN A 206 -14.73 5.96 -10.11
N ASP A 207 -15.94 6.07 -9.58
CA ASP A 207 -16.95 6.99 -10.09
C ASP A 207 -16.59 8.46 -9.79
N LEU A 208 -16.01 8.75 -8.62
CA LEU A 208 -15.45 10.06 -8.31
C LEU A 208 -14.28 10.43 -9.24
N GLU A 209 -13.43 9.48 -9.62
CA GLU A 209 -12.40 9.72 -10.65
C GLU A 209 -12.99 10.02 -12.02
N LYS A 210 -14.05 9.32 -12.44
CA LYS A 210 -14.74 9.60 -13.69
C LYS A 210 -15.33 11.02 -13.70
N ILE A 211 -15.82 11.52 -12.56
CA ILE A 211 -16.22 12.93 -12.42
C ILE A 211 -15.02 13.84 -12.66
N GLY A 212 -13.90 13.59 -12.00
CA GLY A 212 -12.67 14.38 -12.17
C GLY A 212 -12.14 14.40 -13.62
N GLN A 213 -12.41 13.34 -14.39
CA GLN A 213 -12.05 13.22 -15.81
C GLN A 213 -13.13 13.78 -16.76
N GLY A 214 -14.26 14.27 -16.25
CA GLY A 214 -15.40 14.73 -17.05
C GLY A 214 -16.15 13.61 -17.80
N LYS A 215 -15.98 12.34 -17.37
CA LYS A 215 -16.62 11.15 -17.95
C LYS A 215 -17.93 10.75 -17.25
N MET A 216 -18.24 11.39 -16.13
CA MET A 216 -19.45 11.17 -15.33
C MET A 216 -19.86 12.52 -14.72
N SER A 217 -21.16 12.80 -14.62
CA SER A 217 -21.63 14.00 -13.94
C SER A 217 -21.77 13.74 -12.42
N PRO A 218 -21.64 14.77 -11.57
CA PRO A 218 -21.95 14.64 -10.15
C PRO A 218 -23.38 14.15 -9.88
N LEU A 219 -24.33 14.50 -10.75
CA LEU A 219 -25.72 14.06 -10.65
C LEU A 219 -25.85 12.54 -10.82
N ASP A 220 -25.12 11.94 -11.77
CA ASP A 220 -25.15 10.50 -12.00
C ASP A 220 -24.72 9.70 -10.75
N VAL A 221 -23.74 10.22 -10.02
CA VAL A 221 -23.28 9.63 -8.75
C VAL A 221 -24.35 9.79 -7.66
N LEU A 222 -24.94 10.98 -7.49
CA LEU A 222 -26.01 11.16 -6.51
C LEU A 222 -27.19 10.22 -6.78
N ILE A 223 -27.61 10.08 -8.04
CA ILE A 223 -28.70 9.16 -8.43
C ILE A 223 -28.35 7.71 -8.10
N LYS A 224 -27.09 7.33 -8.27
CA LYS A 224 -26.63 5.95 -8.04
C LYS A 224 -26.53 5.58 -6.56
N TYR A 225 -26.11 6.51 -5.70
CA TYR A 225 -25.72 6.19 -4.32
C TYR A 225 -26.72 6.67 -3.26
N LEU A 226 -27.45 7.76 -3.49
CA LEU A 226 -28.43 8.26 -2.51
C LEU A 226 -29.52 7.23 -2.14
N PRO A 227 -30.03 6.39 -3.07
CA PRO A 227 -31.02 5.37 -2.73
C PRO A 227 -30.52 4.26 -1.81
N LEU A 228 -29.19 4.11 -1.65
CA LEU A 228 -28.58 3.06 -0.83
C LEU A 228 -28.64 3.44 0.65
N VAL A 229 -28.40 4.71 0.97
CA VAL A 229 -28.51 5.26 2.34
C VAL A 229 -29.94 5.62 2.74
N ALA A 230 -30.91 5.54 1.82
CA ALA A 230 -32.30 5.85 2.06
C ALA A 230 -33.04 4.65 2.68
N ASN A 231 -34.05 4.91 3.51
CA ASN A 231 -34.93 3.83 3.97
C ASN A 231 -35.69 3.22 2.76
N GLU A 232 -36.02 1.92 2.80
CA GLU A 232 -36.61 1.20 1.65
C GLU A 232 -37.79 1.93 0.98
N ASN A 233 -38.66 2.57 1.78
CA ASN A 233 -39.83 3.31 1.28
C ASN A 233 -39.47 4.59 0.51
N GLU A 234 -38.33 5.22 0.79
CA GLU A 234 -37.89 6.47 0.16
C GLU A 234 -37.02 6.22 -1.08
N SER A 235 -36.40 5.03 -1.16
CA SER A 235 -35.54 4.60 -2.27
C SER A 235 -36.32 4.47 -3.58
N ASP A 236 -37.52 3.88 -3.53
CA ASP A 236 -38.38 3.69 -4.71
C ASP A 236 -38.92 5.04 -5.25
N ASP A 237 -39.42 5.90 -4.35
CA ASP A 237 -39.88 7.25 -4.71
C ASP A 237 -38.76 8.10 -5.31
N PHE A 238 -37.53 8.02 -4.76
CA PHE A 238 -36.39 8.74 -5.31
C PHE A 238 -35.99 8.21 -6.69
N ARG A 239 -35.98 6.90 -6.92
CA ARG A 239 -35.63 6.32 -8.24
C ARG A 239 -36.64 6.69 -9.32
N GLU A 240 -37.92 6.78 -8.98
CA GLU A 240 -38.97 7.23 -9.92
C GLU A 240 -38.85 8.73 -10.22
N ASN A 241 -38.46 9.55 -9.24
CA ASN A 241 -38.44 11.01 -9.36
C ASN A 241 -37.06 11.63 -9.68
N ALA A 242 -35.97 10.88 -9.61
CA ALA A 242 -34.59 11.38 -9.82
C ALA A 242 -34.34 11.97 -11.23
N TRP A 243 -35.19 11.63 -12.21
CA TRP A 243 -35.16 12.19 -13.56
C TRP A 243 -35.92 13.52 -13.69
N HIS A 244 -36.75 13.85 -12.70
CA HIS A 244 -37.31 15.17 -12.50
C HIS A 244 -36.30 15.99 -11.71
N THR A 245 -36.16 17.27 -12.04
CA THR A 245 -35.14 18.17 -11.48
C THR A 245 -35.06 18.06 -9.96
N LEU A 246 -33.86 18.11 -9.35
CA LEU A 246 -33.65 18.04 -7.89
C LEU A 246 -34.53 19.00 -7.06
N SER A 247 -35.12 20.02 -7.70
CA SER A 247 -36.15 20.91 -7.15
C SER A 247 -37.50 20.24 -6.84
N ASP A 248 -37.76 19.05 -7.39
CA ASP A 248 -39.03 18.32 -7.26
C ASP A 248 -38.96 17.24 -6.16
N ILE A 249 -37.79 17.01 -5.57
CA ILE A 249 -37.59 16.07 -4.47
C ILE A 249 -37.85 16.79 -3.14
N SER A 250 -39.04 16.62 -2.58
CA SER A 250 -39.36 17.09 -1.23
C SER A 250 -38.85 16.08 -0.20
N ILE A 251 -37.68 16.34 0.38
CA ILE A 251 -37.22 15.60 1.56
C ILE A 251 -37.82 16.29 2.79
N GLU A 252 -38.80 15.66 3.44
CA GLU A 252 -39.27 16.10 4.75
C GLU A 252 -38.26 15.67 5.81
N VAL A 253 -37.61 16.65 6.45
CA VAL A 253 -36.72 16.41 7.59
C VAL A 253 -37.55 16.45 8.87
N TYR A 254 -37.59 15.32 9.58
CA TYR A 254 -38.16 15.23 10.94
C TYR A 254 -37.11 15.53 12.02
#